data_AF-A0AAE1GBF9-F1
#
_entry.id   AF-A0AAE1GBF9-F1
#
_cell.length_a   1.000
_cell.length_b   1.000
_cell.length_c   1.000
_cell.angle_alpha   90.00
_cell.angle_beta   90.00
_cell.angle_gamma   90.00
#
_symmetry.space_group_name_H-M   'P 1'
#
loop_
_entity.id
_entity.type
_entity.pdbx_description
1 polymer ?
#
loop_
_entity_poly.entity_id
_entity_poly.type
_entity_poly.pdbx_seq_one_letter_code
_entity_poly.pdbx_strand_id
1 'polypeptide(L)'
;MLDYGGFVPDALKSSVNPTLATVGRKLTMDRTMVLSNPYGYIMEVVVQDGTHVAIISTDYLRYTLNELGLVRDTYLVHEQIYKNYNSWFLPLNTPYTTTISDHLIRLVETGVLPKLYELHVGADTTKDKQVRGDGVLNLGNLQGAFILLALGLCIALFILLLERLTKTPPSLNLN
;
A
#
# COMPACT_ATOMS: atom_id res chain seq x y z
N MET A 1 -16.91 -0.10 2.24
CA MET A 1 -16.54 1.29 2.60
C MET A 1 -17.47 1.78 3.71
N LEU A 2 -16.93 2.51 4.71
CA LEU A 2 -17.69 3.20 5.75
C LEU A 2 -18.55 4.32 5.14
N ASP A 3 -19.83 4.35 5.49
CA ASP A 3 -20.68 5.47 5.17
C ASP A 3 -20.50 6.60 6.20
N TYR A 4 -19.50 7.46 6.00
CA TYR A 4 -19.34 8.70 6.78
C TYR A 4 -20.27 9.82 6.28
N GLY A 5 -21.46 9.47 5.79
CA GLY A 5 -22.48 10.41 5.32
C GLY A 5 -22.52 10.54 3.79
N GLY A 6 -23.06 9.51 3.13
CA GLY A 6 -23.68 9.37 1.80
C GLY A 6 -22.94 9.86 0.56
N PHE A 7 -21.99 10.77 0.70
CA PHE A 7 -21.61 11.65 -0.39
C PHE A 7 -20.62 11.00 -1.35
N VAL A 8 -19.65 10.23 -0.85
CA VAL A 8 -18.57 9.71 -1.70
C VAL A 8 -19.06 8.71 -2.76
N PRO A 9 -19.90 7.71 -2.43
CA PRO A 9 -20.42 6.79 -3.45
C PRO A 9 -21.21 7.54 -4.54
N ASP A 10 -22.03 8.50 -4.14
CA ASP A 10 -22.89 9.23 -5.07
C ASP A 10 -22.09 10.27 -5.89
N ALA A 11 -21.13 10.96 -5.26
CA ALA A 11 -20.21 11.86 -5.95
C ALA A 11 -19.32 11.14 -6.97
N LEU A 12 -18.88 9.91 -6.66
CA LEU A 12 -18.15 9.09 -7.62
C LEU A 12 -19.05 8.71 -8.79
N LYS A 13 -20.30 8.27 -8.55
CA LYS A 13 -21.25 7.94 -9.64
C LYS A 13 -21.56 9.14 -10.53
N SER A 14 -21.68 10.33 -9.96
CA SER A 14 -21.98 11.57 -10.68
C SER A 14 -20.74 12.29 -11.23
N SER A 15 -19.55 11.70 -11.11
CA SER A 15 -18.31 12.31 -11.57
C SER A 15 -18.28 12.47 -13.09
N VAL A 16 -17.84 13.64 -13.57
CA VAL A 16 -17.58 13.89 -15.00
C VAL A 16 -16.47 13.01 -15.55
N ASN A 17 -15.51 12.61 -14.69
CA ASN A 17 -14.46 11.68 -15.07
C ASN A 17 -15.04 10.25 -15.20
N PRO A 18 -14.95 9.62 -16.40
CA PRO A 18 -15.55 8.31 -16.67
C PRO A 18 -14.91 7.17 -15.87
N THR A 19 -13.64 7.30 -15.50
CA THR A 19 -12.93 6.33 -14.66
C THR A 19 -13.49 6.33 -13.24
N LEU A 20 -13.63 7.52 -12.65
CA LEU A 20 -14.23 7.68 -11.31
C LEU A 20 -15.70 7.27 -11.29
N ALA A 21 -16.46 7.59 -12.34
CA ALA A 21 -17.85 7.13 -12.50
C ALA A 21 -17.95 5.60 -12.57
N THR A 22 -16.96 4.94 -13.19
CA THR A 22 -16.90 3.48 -13.23
C THR A 22 -16.56 2.89 -11.86
N VAL A 23 -15.65 3.52 -11.12
CA VAL A 23 -15.37 3.14 -9.72
C VAL A 23 -16.63 3.30 -8.87
N GLY A 24 -17.32 4.46 -8.95
CA GLY A 24 -18.55 4.71 -8.19
C GLY A 24 -19.69 3.72 -8.47
N ARG A 25 -19.81 3.23 -9.71
CA ARG A 25 -20.79 2.18 -10.08
C ARG A 25 -20.45 0.81 -9.53
N LYS A 26 -19.16 0.49 -9.40
CA LYS A 26 -18.67 -0.79 -8.85
C LYS A 26 -18.52 -0.77 -7.33
N LEU A 27 -18.43 0.42 -6.75
CA LEU A 27 -18.30 0.62 -5.31
C LEU A 27 -19.59 0.17 -4.63
N THR A 28 -19.46 -0.82 -3.76
CA THR A 28 -20.53 -1.32 -2.91
C THR A 28 -20.18 -1.06 -1.45
N MET A 29 -21.19 -0.64 -0.69
CA MET A 29 -21.03 -0.47 0.75
C MET A 29 -21.17 -1.85 1.39
N ASP A 30 -20.22 -2.17 2.28
CA ASP A 30 -20.27 -3.41 3.02
C ASP A 30 -21.24 -3.23 4.20
N ARG A 31 -22.28 -4.05 4.22
CA ARG A 31 -23.34 -4.00 5.25
C ARG A 31 -22.96 -4.75 6.52
N THR A 32 -21.90 -5.54 6.49
CA THR A 32 -21.43 -6.35 7.63
C THR A 32 -20.54 -5.55 8.59
N MET A 33 -20.13 -4.35 8.19
CA MET A 33 -19.23 -3.51 8.95
C MET A 33 -19.88 -2.97 10.23
N VAL A 34 -19.22 -3.22 11.37
CA VAL A 34 -19.66 -2.74 12.68
C VAL A 34 -18.96 -1.43 13.03
N LEU A 35 -19.74 -0.34 13.12
CA LEU A 35 -19.24 1.01 13.44
C LEU A 35 -18.52 1.12 14.79
N SER A 36 -18.77 0.20 15.72
CA SER A 36 -18.10 0.19 17.03
C SER A 36 -16.65 -0.30 16.99
N ASN A 37 -16.22 -0.94 15.90
CA ASN A 37 -14.83 -1.38 15.73
C ASN A 37 -14.32 -1.19 14.28
N PRO A 38 -14.16 0.07 13.83
CA PRO A 38 -13.68 0.35 12.48
C PRO A 38 -12.23 -0.13 12.26
N TYR A 39 -11.42 -0.18 13.32
CA TYR A 39 -10.05 -0.68 13.29
C TYR A 39 -9.98 -2.18 13.03
N GLY A 40 -10.78 -2.97 13.76
CA GLY A 40 -10.87 -4.42 13.57
C GLY A 40 -11.32 -4.77 12.15
N TYR A 41 -12.27 -4.04 11.59
CA TYR A 41 -12.72 -4.25 10.22
C TYR A 41 -11.62 -4.01 9.17
N ILE A 42 -10.83 -2.94 9.32
CA ILE A 42 -9.69 -2.69 8.42
C ILE A 42 -8.68 -3.84 8.52
N MET A 43 -8.37 -4.30 9.73
CA MET A 43 -7.44 -5.40 9.94
C MET A 43 -7.95 -6.72 9.33
N GLU A 44 -9.19 -7.09 9.61
CA GLU A 44 -9.77 -8.37 9.19
C GLU A 44 -10.04 -8.42 7.69
N VAL A 45 -10.75 -7.42 7.15
CA VAL A 45 -11.33 -7.53 5.81
C VAL A 45 -10.43 -6.93 4.72
N VAL A 46 -9.69 -5.86 5.05
CA VAL A 46 -8.81 -5.18 4.08
C VAL A 46 -7.41 -5.79 4.09
N VAL A 47 -6.87 -6.09 5.28
CA VAL A 47 -5.48 -6.51 5.44
C VAL A 47 -5.33 -8.03 5.46
N GLN A 48 -6.12 -8.75 6.26
CA GLN A 48 -6.01 -10.21 6.36
C GLN A 48 -6.64 -10.93 5.16
N ASP A 49 -7.88 -10.57 4.81
CA ASP A 49 -8.57 -11.22 3.70
C ASP A 49 -8.14 -10.69 2.33
N GLY A 50 -7.67 -9.44 2.26
CA GLY A 50 -7.25 -8.79 1.00
C GLY A 50 -8.38 -8.66 -0.04
N THR A 51 -9.64 -8.77 0.38
CA THR A 51 -10.81 -8.83 -0.50
C THR A 51 -11.46 -7.46 -0.73
N HIS A 52 -11.21 -6.50 0.15
CA HIS A 52 -11.87 -5.19 0.15
C HIS A 52 -10.87 -4.02 0.15
N VAL A 53 -11.37 -2.85 -0.28
CA VAL A 53 -10.64 -1.58 -0.19
C VAL A 53 -11.38 -0.66 0.78
N ALA A 54 -10.64 -0.02 1.69
CA ALA A 54 -11.16 1.02 2.57
C ALA A 54 -10.94 2.41 1.96
N ILE A 55 -11.98 3.23 1.98
CA ILE A 55 -11.92 4.66 1.64
C ILE A 55 -12.24 5.42 2.93
N ILE A 56 -11.21 6.05 3.50
CA ILE A 56 -11.25 6.78 4.77
C ILE A 56 -10.33 8.01 4.64
N SER A 57 -10.42 8.97 5.57
CA SER A 57 -9.49 10.10 5.63
C SER A 57 -8.04 9.63 5.71
N THR A 58 -7.16 10.31 4.96
CA THR A 58 -5.74 9.96 4.86
C THR A 58 -5.05 9.98 6.22
N ASP A 59 -5.35 10.96 7.07
CA ASP A 59 -4.72 11.08 8.40
C ASP A 59 -5.06 9.90 9.30
N TYR A 60 -6.33 9.47 9.29
CA TYR A 60 -6.78 8.33 10.07
C TYR A 60 -6.14 7.03 9.58
N LEU A 61 -6.06 6.83 8.26
CA LEU A 61 -5.39 5.67 7.68
C LEU A 61 -3.91 5.64 8.05
N ARG A 62 -3.21 6.78 7.98
CA ARG A 62 -1.78 6.87 8.36
C ARG A 62 -1.58 6.51 9.83
N TYR A 63 -2.38 7.09 10.71
CA TYR A 63 -2.35 6.78 12.14
C TYR A 63 -2.58 5.28 12.38
N THR A 64 -3.65 4.73 11.79
CA THR A 64 -4.04 3.32 11.95
C THR A 64 -2.96 2.36 11.44
N LEU A 65 -2.41 2.62 10.25
CA LEU A 65 -1.36 1.77 9.67
C LEU A 65 -0.07 1.82 10.49
N ASN A 66 0.25 2.97 11.07
CA ASN A 66 1.41 3.11 11.94
C ASN A 66 1.21 2.39 13.28
N GLU A 67 0.06 2.58 13.93
CA GLU A 67 -0.31 1.90 15.17
C GLU A 67 -0.31 0.38 15.01
N LEU A 68 -0.84 -0.13 13.90
CA LEU A 68 -0.91 -1.57 13.61
C LEU A 68 0.38 -2.13 13.00
N GLY A 69 1.38 -1.30 12.68
CA GLY A 69 2.64 -1.73 12.07
C GLY A 69 2.53 -2.20 10.61
N LEU A 70 1.44 -1.88 9.91
CA LEU A 70 1.07 -2.40 8.58
C LEU A 70 1.53 -1.52 7.40
N VAL A 71 2.38 -0.53 7.66
CA VAL A 71 2.84 0.45 6.66
C VAL A 71 3.50 -0.21 5.44
N ARG A 72 4.09 -1.40 5.59
CA ARG A 72 4.76 -2.13 4.50
C ARG A 72 3.83 -3.03 3.70
N ASP A 73 2.80 -3.56 4.35
CA ASP A 73 1.91 -4.57 3.77
C ASP A 73 0.68 -3.93 3.11
N THR A 74 0.43 -2.66 3.40
CA THR A 74 -0.73 -1.92 2.87
C THR A 74 -0.29 -0.82 1.91
N TYR A 75 -0.87 -0.80 0.71
CA TYR A 75 -0.68 0.29 -0.23
C TYR A 75 -1.72 1.40 -0.02
N LEU A 76 -1.26 2.58 0.37
CA LEU A 76 -2.10 3.78 0.45
C LEU A 76 -2.06 4.52 -0.89
N VAL A 77 -3.21 4.59 -1.55
CA VAL A 77 -3.39 5.35 -2.80
C VAL A 77 -3.18 6.84 -2.50
N HIS A 78 -2.32 7.48 -3.28
CA HIS A 78 -1.96 8.89 -3.07
C HIS A 78 -3.07 9.85 -3.53
N GLU A 79 -3.84 9.49 -4.56
CA GLU A 79 -4.90 10.36 -5.06
C GLU A 79 -6.01 10.55 -4.02
N GLN A 80 -6.18 11.79 -3.57
CA GLN A 80 -7.32 12.19 -2.76
C GLN A 80 -8.55 12.35 -3.65
N ILE A 81 -9.64 11.67 -3.29
CA ILE A 81 -10.93 11.77 -3.99
C ILE A 81 -11.50 13.19 -3.89
N TYR A 82 -11.37 13.81 -2.71
CA TYR A 82 -11.72 15.20 -2.46
C TYR A 82 -10.92 15.74 -1.28
N LYS A 83 -10.78 17.06 -1.23
CA LYS A 83 -10.17 17.75 -0.07
C LYS A 83 -11.22 17.92 1.01
N ASN A 84 -10.86 17.53 2.23
CA ASN A 84 -11.67 17.78 3.42
C ASN A 84 -10.86 18.60 4.43
N TYR A 85 -11.54 19.46 5.18
CA TYR A 85 -10.93 20.31 6.19
C TYR A 85 -11.63 20.10 7.53
N ASN A 86 -10.86 19.73 8.55
CA ASN A 86 -11.38 19.69 9.92
C ASN A 86 -11.65 21.11 10.39
N SER A 87 -12.90 21.38 10.74
CA SER A 87 -13.37 22.72 11.11
C SER A 87 -14.05 22.69 12.47
N TRP A 88 -13.90 23.75 13.25
CA TRP A 88 -14.61 23.90 14.52
C TRP A 88 -15.92 24.64 14.28
N PHE A 89 -17.03 23.99 14.61
CA PHE A 89 -18.35 24.57 14.52
C PHE A 89 -18.71 25.20 15.87
N LEU A 90 -18.88 26.52 15.87
CA LEU A 90 -19.32 27.28 17.04
C LEU A 90 -20.79 27.69 16.85
N PRO A 91 -21.57 27.85 17.94
CA PRO A 91 -22.90 28.42 17.86
C PRO A 91 -22.90 29.77 17.15
N LEU A 92 -23.98 30.06 16.42
CA LEU A 92 -24.14 31.34 15.72
C LEU A 92 -23.98 32.50 16.71
N ASN A 93 -23.25 33.55 16.32
CA ASN A 93 -22.96 34.73 17.13
C ASN A 93 -22.13 34.48 18.40
N THR A 94 -21.32 33.41 18.44
CA THR A 94 -20.36 33.21 19.52
C THR A 94 -19.33 34.36 19.51
N PRO A 95 -19.19 35.13 20.61
CA PRO A 95 -18.32 36.31 20.65
C PRO A 95 -16.83 35.97 20.53
N TYR A 96 -16.45 34.74 20.85
CA TYR A 96 -15.07 34.24 20.81
C TYR A 96 -14.63 33.72 19.44
N THR A 97 -15.49 33.74 18.43
CA THR A 97 -15.18 33.16 17.12
C THR A 97 -13.91 33.76 16.51
N THR A 98 -13.76 35.09 16.58
CA THR A 98 -12.58 35.80 16.05
C THR A 98 -11.33 35.46 16.86
N THR A 99 -11.41 35.53 18.19
CA THR A 99 -10.30 35.20 19.08
C THR A 99 -9.80 33.76 18.89
N ILE A 100 -10.71 32.79 18.76
CA ILE A 100 -10.37 31.39 18.51
C ILE A 100 -9.71 31.24 17.14
N SER A 101 -10.25 31.89 16.11
CA SER A 101 -9.70 31.84 14.75
C SER A 101 -8.27 32.41 14.70
N ASP A 102 -8.04 33.56 15.35
CA ASP A 102 -6.72 34.19 15.41
C ASP A 102 -5.69 33.31 16.12
N HIS A 103 -6.10 32.63 17.20
CA HIS A 103 -5.21 31.72 17.93
C HIS A 103 -4.93 30.42 17.17
N LEU A 104 -5.91 29.89 16.43
CA LEU A 104 -5.70 28.76 15.53
C LEU A 104 -4.71 29.10 14.42
N ILE A 105 -4.82 30.30 13.83
CA ILE A 105 -3.86 30.78 12.83
C ILE A 105 -2.45 30.85 13.44
N ARG A 106 -2.29 31.44 14.63
CA ARG A 106 -1.00 31.49 15.32
C ARG A 106 -0.42 30.10 15.62
N LEU A 107 -1.24 29.13 16.01
CA LEU A 107 -0.78 27.75 16.25
C LEU A 107 -0.23 27.08 14.98
N VAL A 108 -0.80 27.43 13.82
CA VAL A 108 -0.30 26.99 12.52
C VAL A 108 1.00 27.72 12.16
N GLU A 109 1.02 29.05 12.26
CA GLU A 109 2.17 29.90 11.92
C GLU A 109 3.40 29.61 12.77
N THR A 110 3.21 29.31 14.06
CA THR A 110 4.29 28.95 14.98
C THR A 110 4.82 27.52 14.80
N GLY A 111 4.18 26.72 13.95
CA GLY A 111 4.57 25.33 13.70
C GLY A 111 4.21 24.35 14.83
N VAL A 112 3.44 24.79 15.84
CA VAL A 112 3.01 23.93 16.94
C VAL A 112 2.08 22.83 16.43
N LEU A 113 1.13 23.16 15.55
CA LEU A 113 0.19 22.19 15.02
C LEU A 113 0.86 21.08 14.19
N PRO A 114 1.75 21.38 13.22
CA PRO A 114 2.54 20.36 12.52
C PRO A 114 3.32 19.44 13.45
N LYS A 115 3.96 19.99 14.49
CA LYS A 115 4.72 19.20 15.47
C LYS A 115 3.82 18.27 16.28
N LEU A 116 2.65 18.75 16.69
CA LEU A 116 1.67 17.94 17.41
C LEU A 116 1.11 16.82 16.53
N TYR A 117 0.86 17.11 15.25
CA TYR A 117 0.45 16.13 14.24
C TYR A 117 1.49 15.01 14.10
N GLU A 118 2.77 15.37 13.91
CA GLU A 118 3.86 14.41 13.80
C GLU A 118 4.01 13.54 15.06
N LEU A 119 3.82 14.13 16.24
CA LEU A 119 3.87 13.39 17.50
C LEU A 119 2.75 12.34 17.62
N HIS A 120 1.53 12.65 17.14
CA HIS A 120 0.36 11.78 17.31
C HIS A 120 0.20 10.76 16.18
N VAL A 121 0.40 11.19 14.93
CA VAL A 121 0.30 10.30 13.76
C VAL A 121 1.59 9.49 13.58
N GLY A 122 2.69 9.97 14.15
CA GLY A 122 4.04 9.50 13.92
C GLY A 122 4.68 10.23 12.74
N ALA A 123 6.01 10.28 12.72
CA ALA A 123 6.76 10.74 11.56
C ALA A 123 6.36 9.95 10.32
N ASP A 124 6.37 10.60 9.14
CA ASP A 124 6.11 10.04 7.80
C ASP A 124 7.13 8.92 7.49
N THR A 125 7.00 7.77 8.17
CA THR A 125 7.81 6.57 7.95
C THR A 125 7.55 5.98 6.57
N THR A 126 6.49 6.43 5.89
CA THR A 126 6.23 6.18 4.47
C THR A 126 7.34 6.69 3.56
N LYS A 127 8.03 7.80 3.86
CA LYS A 127 9.12 8.29 2.97
C LYS A 127 10.36 7.40 2.98
N ASP A 128 10.63 6.74 4.10
CA ASP A 128 11.79 5.83 4.24
C ASP A 128 11.43 4.34 4.13
N LYS A 129 10.15 3.97 4.16
CA LYS A 129 9.71 2.56 4.20
C LYS A 129 8.74 2.15 3.11
N GLN A 130 8.27 3.05 2.23
CA GLN A 130 7.68 2.61 0.97
C GLN A 130 8.82 2.00 0.17
N VAL A 131 8.79 0.69 0.08
CA VAL A 131 9.74 -0.16 -0.61
C VAL A 131 9.92 0.39 -2.03
N ARG A 132 10.94 1.24 -2.22
CA ARG A 132 11.80 1.13 -3.40
C ARG A 132 12.12 -0.35 -3.42
N GLY A 133 11.48 -1.11 -4.32
CA GLY A 133 11.85 -2.51 -4.56
C GLY A 133 13.36 -2.55 -4.54
N ASP A 134 13.92 -3.28 -3.58
CA ASP A 134 15.32 -3.19 -3.19
C ASP A 134 16.17 -2.97 -4.45
N GLY A 135 16.68 -1.74 -4.62
CA GLY A 135 17.54 -1.39 -5.75
C GLY A 135 18.88 -2.14 -5.72
N VAL A 136 19.02 -3.04 -4.75
CA VAL A 136 20.10 -3.98 -4.60
C VAL A 136 19.61 -5.30 -5.19
N LEU A 137 20.20 -5.67 -6.33
CA LEU A 137 19.93 -6.93 -7.01
C LEU A 137 20.06 -8.09 -6.01
N ASN A 138 18.94 -8.66 -5.58
CA ASN A 138 18.96 -9.77 -4.63
C ASN A 138 19.33 -11.06 -5.38
N LEU A 139 20.04 -11.99 -4.74
CA LEU A 139 20.53 -13.21 -5.40
C LEU A 139 19.37 -14.04 -5.99
N GLY A 140 18.19 -13.97 -5.38
CA GLY A 140 16.96 -14.59 -5.89
C GLY A 140 16.54 -14.10 -7.27
N ASN A 141 16.82 -12.84 -7.61
CA ASN A 141 16.51 -12.27 -8.93
C ASN A 141 17.48 -12.80 -10.01
N LEU A 142 18.67 -13.28 -9.62
CA LEU A 142 19.68 -13.85 -10.51
C LEU A 142 19.67 -15.40 -10.54
N GLN A 143 18.77 -16.04 -9.78
CA GLN A 143 18.73 -17.50 -9.65
C GLN A 143 18.54 -18.20 -11.01
N GLY A 144 17.75 -17.60 -11.90
CA GLY A 144 17.47 -18.17 -13.22
C GLY A 144 18.73 -18.31 -14.08
N ALA A 145 19.64 -17.34 -14.00
CA ALA A 145 20.92 -17.39 -14.73
C ALA A 145 21.84 -18.50 -14.18
N PHE A 146 21.88 -18.70 -12.86
CA PHE A 146 22.66 -19.77 -12.24
C PHE A 146 22.09 -21.16 -12.53
N ILE A 147 20.76 -21.31 -12.55
CA ILE A 147 20.10 -22.57 -12.92
C ILE A 147 20.43 -22.91 -14.39
N LEU A 148 20.33 -21.94 -15.31
CA LEU A 148 20.69 -22.14 -16.72
C LEU A 148 22.17 -22.53 -16.91
N LEU A 149 23.07 -21.88 -16.17
CA LEU A 149 24.50 -22.21 -16.20
C LEU A 149 24.74 -23.67 -15.75
N ALA A 150 24.15 -24.08 -14.63
CA ALA A 150 24.29 -25.43 -14.10
C ALA A 150 23.72 -26.48 -15.08
N LEU A 151 22.55 -26.22 -15.65
CA LEU A 151 21.90 -27.10 -16.62
C LEU A 151 22.72 -27.23 -17.91
N GLY A 152 23.27 -26.11 -18.40
CA GLY A 152 24.18 -26.10 -19.54
C GLY A 152 25.45 -26.92 -19.31
N LEU A 153 26.05 -26.81 -18.12
CA LEU A 153 27.21 -27.62 -17.72
C LEU A 153 26.87 -29.11 -17.65
N CYS A 154 25.72 -29.49 -17.10
CA CYS A 154 25.26 -30.88 -17.06
C CYS A 154 25.07 -31.46 -18.46
N ILE A 155 24.46 -30.70 -19.38
CA ILE A 155 24.25 -31.13 -20.77
C ILE A 155 25.60 -31.31 -21.49
N ALA A 156 26.52 -30.36 -21.33
CA ALA A 156 27.86 -30.47 -21.91
C ALA A 156 28.62 -31.70 -21.40
N LEU A 157 28.54 -31.98 -20.10
CA LEU A 157 29.15 -33.15 -19.48
C LEU A 157 28.53 -34.45 -20.00
N PHE A 158 27.20 -34.48 -20.19
CA PHE A 158 26.49 -35.62 -20.74
C PHE A 158 26.89 -35.92 -22.19
N ILE A 159 27.00 -34.88 -23.03
CA ILE A 159 27.47 -35.02 -24.41
C ILE A 159 28.90 -35.58 -24.45
N LEU A 160 29.79 -35.07 -23.59
CA LEU A 160 31.17 -35.54 -23.51
C LEU A 160 31.27 -37.02 -23.10
N LEU A 161 30.43 -37.46 -22.15
CA LEU A 161 30.35 -38.86 -21.75
C LEU A 161 29.86 -39.76 -22.90
N LEU A 162 28.82 -39.34 -23.62
CA LEU A 162 28.33 -40.07 -24.80
C LEU A 162 29.40 -40.18 -25.90
N GLU A 163 30.15 -39.11 -26.13
CA GLU A 163 31.24 -39.10 -27.10
C GLU A 163 32.37 -40.05 -26.68
N ARG A 164 32.69 -40.13 -25.38
CA ARG A 164 33.69 -41.08 -24.88
C ARG A 164 33.26 -42.54 -25.00
N LEU A 165 31.97 -42.82 -24.80
CA LEU A 165 31.40 -44.17 -24.96
C LEU A 165 31.29 -44.60 -26.42
N THR A 166 31.07 -43.66 -27.35
CA THR A 166 31.01 -43.95 -28.79
C THR A 166 32.39 -44.00 -29.45
N LYS A 167 33.38 -43.25 -28.94
CA LYS A 167 34.77 -43.27 -29.44
C LYS A 167 35.67 -44.30 -28.76
N THR A 168 35.18 -45.12 -27.84
CA THR A 168 35.99 -46.22 -27.29
C THR A 168 36.18 -47.26 -28.41
N PRO A 169 37.38 -47.42 -28.98
CA PRO A 169 37.59 -48.40 -30.04
C PRO A 169 37.37 -49.80 -29.47
N PRO A 170 36.82 -50.75 -30.25
CA PRO A 170 36.80 -52.15 -29.84
C PRO A 170 38.23 -52.56 -29.51
N SER A 171 38.43 -53.10 -28.30
CA SER A 171 39.68 -53.71 -27.88
C SER A 171 40.22 -54.59 -29.01
N LEU A 172 41.46 -54.34 -29.42
CA LEU A 172 42.20 -55.23 -30.31
C LEU A 172 42.04 -56.67 -29.81
N ASN A 173 41.29 -57.48 -30.57
CA ASN A 173 41.45 -58.93 -30.54
C ASN A 173 42.82 -59.23 -31.16
N LEU A 174 43.85 -59.24 -30.32
CA LEU A 174 45.12 -59.93 -30.59
C LEU A 174 45.13 -61.20 -29.74
N ASN A 175 44.64 -62.28 -30.35
CA ASN A 175 45.10 -63.67 -30.33
C ASN A 175 43.95 -64.63 -30.62
#